data_AF-A0A842SDD9-F1
#
_entry.id   AF-A0A842SDD9-F1
#
_cell.length_a   1.000
_cell.length_b   1.000
_cell.length_c   1.000
_cell.angle_alpha   90.00
_cell.angle_beta   90.00
_cell.angle_gamma   90.00
#
_symmetry.space_group_name_H-M   'P 1'
#
loop_
_entity.id
_entity.type
_entity.pdbx_description
1 polymer ?
#
loop_
_entity_poly.entity_id
_entity_poly.type
_entity_poly.pdbx_seq_one_letter_code
_entity_poly.pdbx_strand_id
1 'polypeptide(L)'
;MPKQMKEELDKWEERTKNLLSKAKKAPKKISKELREEAKDLSKSGKNLSKKMDKRMDEVEEKSKETVKNLKERLRKIYKSLRDNWNEMDEQESIGPLDA
;
A
#
# COMPACT_ATOMS: atom_id res chain seq x y z
N MET A 1 12.23 16.51 -3.89
CA MET A 1 12.03 15.11 -4.32
C MET A 1 11.34 14.20 -3.28
N PRO A 2 11.63 14.25 -1.96
CA PRO A 2 10.90 13.43 -0.97
C PRO A 2 9.40 13.77 -0.87
N LYS A 3 9.04 15.03 -1.14
CA LYS A 3 7.65 15.52 -1.13
C LYS A 3 6.73 14.77 -2.09
N GLN A 4 7.18 14.50 -3.33
CA GLN A 4 6.37 13.78 -4.32
C GLN A 4 6.12 12.33 -3.90
N MET A 5 7.14 11.62 -3.40
CA MET A 5 6.96 10.26 -2.86
C MET A 5 6.04 10.24 -1.65
N LYS A 6 6.13 11.25 -0.79
CA LYS A 6 5.21 11.40 0.33
C LYS A 6 3.77 11.59 -0.16
N GLU A 7 3.52 12.47 -1.12
CA GLU A 7 2.19 12.70 -1.70
C GLU A 7 1.63 11.45 -2.40
N GLU A 8 2.47 10.72 -3.14
CA GLU A 8 2.08 9.43 -3.73
C GLU A 8 1.69 8.41 -2.65
N LEU A 9 2.46 8.32 -1.57
CA LEU A 9 2.17 7.45 -0.42
C LEU A 9 0.88 7.86 0.29
N ASP A 10 0.67 9.16 0.52
CA ASP A 10 -0.52 9.69 1.18
C ASP A 10 -1.79 9.35 0.37
N LYS A 11 -1.77 9.58 -0.95
CA LYS A 11 -2.88 9.20 -1.84
C LYS A 11 -3.13 7.69 -1.84
N TRP A 12 -2.08 6.89 -1.84
CA TRP A 12 -2.20 5.43 -1.78
C TRP A 12 -2.79 4.95 -0.45
N GLU A 13 -2.41 5.59 0.66
CA GLU A 13 -2.98 5.33 1.99
C GLU A 13 -4.47 5.70 2.04
N GLU A 14 -4.87 6.84 1.49
CA GLU A 14 -6.29 7.24 1.43
C GLU A 14 -7.13 6.26 0.62
N ARG A 15 -6.66 5.85 -0.55
CA ARG A 15 -7.31 4.81 -1.35
C ARG A 15 -7.43 3.49 -0.58
N THR A 16 -6.37 3.11 0.15
CA THR A 16 -6.37 1.92 1.01
C THR A 16 -7.45 2.00 2.10
N LYS A 17 -7.56 3.13 2.81
CA LYS A 17 -8.60 3.35 3.83
C LYS A 17 -10.00 3.30 3.23
N ASN A 18 -10.19 3.91 2.06
CA ASN A 18 -11.47 3.92 1.35
C ASN A 18 -11.89 2.51 0.93
N LEU A 19 -10.98 1.72 0.37
CA LEU A 19 -11.23 0.31 0.03
C LEU A 19 -11.67 -0.49 1.26
N LEU A 20 -10.91 -0.42 2.36
CA LEU A 20 -11.22 -1.15 3.58
C LEU A 20 -12.57 -0.71 4.17
N SER A 21 -12.90 0.57 4.12
CA SER A 21 -14.19 1.10 4.57
C SER A 21 -15.36 0.56 3.74
N LYS A 22 -15.23 0.53 2.40
CA LYS A 22 -16.24 -0.07 1.51
C LYS A 22 -16.39 -1.57 1.79
N ALA A 23 -15.27 -2.28 1.91
CA ALA A 23 -15.23 -3.71 2.19
C ALA A 23 -15.92 -4.07 3.51
N LYS A 24 -15.66 -3.33 4.59
CA LYS A 24 -16.31 -3.54 5.91
C LYS A 24 -17.81 -3.28 5.91
N LYS A 25 -18.30 -2.43 5.02
CA LYS A 25 -19.73 -2.13 4.87
C LYS A 25 -20.45 -3.11 3.93
N ALA A 26 -19.73 -4.01 3.26
CA ALA A 26 -20.34 -4.97 2.35
C ALA A 26 -21.13 -6.03 3.14
N PRO A 27 -22.45 -6.16 2.92
CA PRO A 27 -23.33 -6.89 3.84
C PRO A 27 -23.22 -8.41 3.79
N LYS A 28 -22.62 -9.02 2.76
CA LYS A 28 -22.58 -10.50 2.62
C LYS A 28 -21.33 -11.06 1.96
N LYS A 29 -20.78 -10.41 0.93
CA LYS A 29 -19.54 -10.83 0.24
C LYS A 29 -18.84 -9.60 -0.35
N ILE A 30 -17.50 -9.62 -0.31
CA ILE A 30 -16.67 -8.67 -1.05
C ILE A 30 -16.99 -8.84 -2.55
N SER A 31 -17.33 -7.75 -3.22
CA SER A 31 -17.67 -7.77 -4.65
C SER A 31 -16.42 -8.00 -5.50
N LYS A 32 -16.62 -8.47 -6.74
CA LYS A 32 -15.52 -8.59 -7.71
C LYS A 32 -14.82 -7.25 -7.96
N GLU A 33 -15.56 -6.15 -8.01
CA GLU A 33 -15.00 -4.81 -8.18
C GLU A 33 -14.08 -4.42 -7.01
N LEU A 34 -14.47 -4.73 -5.76
CA LEU A 34 -13.63 -4.46 -4.59
C LEU A 34 -12.36 -5.32 -4.63
N ARG A 35 -12.43 -6.58 -5.09
CA ARG A 35 -11.24 -7.44 -5.30
C ARG A 35 -10.30 -6.86 -6.35
N GLU A 36 -10.83 -6.39 -7.47
CA GLU A 36 -10.03 -5.74 -8.51
C GLU A 36 -9.38 -4.44 -7.99
N GLU A 37 -10.09 -3.65 -7.20
CA GLU A 37 -9.55 -2.45 -6.53
C GLU A 37 -8.44 -2.82 -5.52
N ALA A 38 -8.61 -3.91 -4.75
CA ALA A 38 -7.60 -4.43 -3.84
C ALA A 38 -6.34 -4.94 -4.56
N LYS A 39 -6.50 -5.64 -5.68
CA LYS A 39 -5.39 -6.07 -6.55
C LYS A 39 -4.63 -4.88 -7.13
N ASP A 40 -5.33 -3.87 -7.64
CA ASP A 40 -4.70 -2.64 -8.13
C ASP A 40 -3.91 -1.94 -7.02
N LEU A 41 -4.50 -1.80 -5.83
CA LEU A 41 -3.85 -1.21 -4.67
C LEU A 41 -2.61 -1.99 -4.23
N SER A 42 -2.68 -3.33 -4.20
CA SER A 42 -1.53 -4.18 -3.89
C SER A 42 -0.40 -3.99 -4.91
N LYS A 43 -0.71 -4.00 -6.21
CA LYS A 43 0.27 -3.75 -7.28
C LYS A 43 0.88 -2.35 -7.18
N SER A 44 0.05 -1.34 -6.93
CA SER A 44 0.48 0.05 -6.76
C SER A 44 1.41 0.20 -5.54
N GLY A 45 1.08 -0.45 -4.42
CA GLY A 45 1.92 -0.47 -3.22
C GLY A 45 3.28 -1.11 -3.48
N LYS A 46 3.34 -2.23 -4.20
CA LYS A 46 4.60 -2.86 -4.63
C LYS A 46 5.42 -1.94 -5.52
N ASN A 47 4.79 -1.26 -6.47
CA ASN A 47 5.47 -0.29 -7.33
C ASN A 47 6.03 0.91 -6.54
N LEU A 48 5.29 1.43 -5.56
CA LEU A 48 5.79 2.47 -4.66
C LEU A 48 7.01 2.01 -3.88
N SER A 49 7.01 0.77 -3.36
CA SER A 49 8.18 0.23 -2.66
C SER A 49 9.40 0.18 -3.58
N LYS A 50 9.24 -0.35 -4.80
CA LYS A 50 10.33 -0.39 -5.80
C LYS A 50 10.87 0.99 -6.16
N LYS A 51 9.98 1.98 -6.30
CA LYS A 51 10.39 3.38 -6.51
C LYS A 51 11.20 3.90 -5.33
N MET A 52 10.77 3.65 -4.09
CA MET A 52 11.50 4.07 -2.89
C MET A 52 12.87 3.41 -2.81
N ASP A 53 12.99 2.14 -3.20
CA ASP A 53 14.27 1.41 -3.20
C ASP A 53 15.25 1.99 -4.22
N LYS A 54 14.83 2.14 -5.47
CA LYS A 54 15.64 2.83 -6.49
C LYS A 54 16.07 4.22 -6.03
N ARG A 55 15.21 4.93 -5.30
CA ARG A 55 15.52 6.28 -4.81
C ARG A 55 16.50 6.26 -3.65
N MET A 56 16.49 5.24 -2.77
CA MET A 56 17.53 5.11 -1.74
C MET A 56 18.94 5.01 -2.34
N ASP A 57 19.07 4.37 -3.50
CA ASP A 57 20.35 4.26 -4.20
C ASP A 57 20.79 5.58 -4.86
N GLU A 58 19.83 6.42 -5.28
CA GLU A 58 20.08 7.66 -6.03
C GLU A 58 20.15 8.94 -5.17
N VAL A 59 19.58 8.95 -3.95
CA VAL A 59 19.54 10.14 -3.10
C VAL A 59 20.81 10.32 -2.26
N GLU A 60 21.14 11.59 -1.98
CA GLU A 60 22.17 11.95 -1.01
C GLU A 60 21.87 11.39 0.38
N GLU A 61 22.92 11.14 1.16
CA GLU A 61 22.84 10.50 2.48
C GLU A 61 21.87 11.21 3.44
N LYS A 62 21.84 12.55 3.41
CA LYS A 62 20.90 13.37 4.19
C LYS A 62 19.43 13.11 3.87
N SER A 63 19.11 12.65 2.66
CA SER A 63 17.75 12.33 2.23
C SER A 63 17.39 10.85 2.39
N LYS A 64 18.37 9.96 2.57
CA LYS A 64 18.14 8.52 2.74
C LYS A 64 17.26 8.22 3.94
N GLU A 65 17.44 8.94 5.05
CA GLU A 65 16.59 8.77 6.25
C GLU A 65 15.12 9.08 5.96
N THR A 66 14.85 10.14 5.19
CA THR A 66 13.48 10.48 4.81
C THR A 66 12.86 9.39 3.92
N VAL A 67 13.60 8.87 2.95
CA VAL A 67 13.11 7.79 2.07
C VAL A 67 12.89 6.50 2.87
N LYS A 68 13.79 6.17 3.80
CA LYS A 68 13.66 5.02 4.71
C LYS A 68 12.38 5.13 5.56
N ASN A 69 12.13 6.29 6.16
CA ASN A 69 10.92 6.54 6.94
C ASN A 69 9.64 6.38 6.11
N LEU A 70 9.64 6.85 4.85
CA LEU A 70 8.53 6.64 3.93
C LEU A 70 8.33 5.16 3.58
N LYS A 71 9.40 4.40 3.36
CA LYS A 71 9.34 2.95 3.10
C LYS A 71 8.79 2.18 4.30
N GLU A 72 9.21 2.53 5.51
CA GLU A 72 8.67 1.91 6.74
C GLU A 72 7.18 2.21 6.92
N ARG A 73 6.76 3.44 6.64
CA ARG A 73 5.34 3.82 6.67
C ARG A 73 4.54 3.02 5.63
N LEU A 74 5.03 2.90 4.39
CA LEU A 74 4.41 2.08 3.35
C LEU A 74 4.26 0.62 3.81
N ARG A 75 5.33 0.02 4.36
CA ARG A 75 5.30 -1.36 4.90
C ARG A 75 4.21 -1.54 5.96
N LYS A 76 4.09 -0.60 6.91
CA LYS A 76 3.07 -0.65 7.96
C LYS A 76 1.65 -0.60 7.40
N ILE A 77 1.39 0.32 6.46
CA ILE A 77 0.06 0.47 5.86
C ILE A 77 -0.28 -0.76 4.99
N TYR A 78 0.67 -1.23 4.18
CA TYR A 78 0.47 -2.42 3.36
C TYR A 78 0.20 -3.66 4.20
N LYS A 79 0.91 -3.84 5.31
CA LYS A 79 0.62 -4.92 6.26
C LYS A 79 -0.80 -4.81 6.80
N SER A 80 -1.24 -3.61 7.21
CA SER A 80 -2.61 -3.39 7.67
C SER A 80 -3.66 -3.70 6.59
N LEU A 81 -3.44 -3.27 5.35
CA LEU A 81 -4.28 -3.62 4.20
C LEU A 81 -4.38 -5.13 4.05
N ARG A 82 -3.24 -5.82 4.02
CA ARG A 82 -3.17 -7.27 3.88
C ARG A 82 -3.92 -7.98 5.00
N ASP A 83 -3.66 -7.63 6.24
CA ASP A 83 -4.24 -8.30 7.41
C ASP A 83 -5.77 -8.09 7.44
N ASN A 84 -6.24 -6.84 7.26
CA ASN A 84 -7.68 -6.55 7.21
C ASN A 84 -8.35 -7.20 5.99
N TRP A 85 -7.71 -7.16 4.82
CA TRP A 85 -8.28 -7.72 3.60
C TRP A 85 -8.42 -9.24 3.68
N ASN A 86 -7.36 -9.92 4.12
CA ASN A 86 -7.36 -11.38 4.27
C ASN A 86 -8.36 -11.86 5.33
N GLU A 87 -8.65 -11.04 6.35
CA GLU A 87 -9.72 -11.32 7.32
C GLU A 87 -11.12 -11.21 6.71
N MET A 88 -11.30 -10.30 5.74
CA MET A 88 -12.61 -10.06 5.08
C MET A 88 -12.86 -10.93 3.85
N ASP A 89 -11.80 -11.33 3.12
CA ASP A 89 -11.90 -12.05 1.85
C ASP A 89 -11.03 -13.32 1.83
N GLU A 90 -11.62 -14.43 2.26
CA GLU A 90 -10.94 -15.73 2.29
C GLU A 90 -10.59 -16.28 0.90
N GLN A 91 -11.19 -15.74 -0.17
CA GLN A 91 -10.97 -16.22 -1.54
C GLN A 91 -9.74 -15.59 -2.20
N GLU A 92 -9.35 -14.38 -1.79
CA GLU A 92 -8.32 -13.63 -2.49
C GLU A 92 -7.40 -12.90 -1.52
N SER A 93 -6.27 -13.56 -1.23
CA SER A 93 -5.28 -13.02 -0.30
C SER A 93 -4.36 -12.00 -0.96
N ILE A 94 -4.11 -10.90 -0.26
CA ILE A 94 -3.03 -9.98 -0.60
C ILE A 94 -1.71 -10.60 -0.13
N GLY A 95 -0.79 -10.81 -1.09
CA GLY A 95 0.57 -11.29 -0.82
C GLY A 95 1.43 -10.24 -0.10
N PRO A 96 2.59 -10.61 0.47
CA PRO A 96 3.48 -9.67 1.13
C PRO A 96 3.95 -8.54 0.20
N LEU A 97 4.31 -7.39 0.80
CA LEU A 97 5.07 -6.37 0.10
C LEU A 97 6.46 -6.96 -0.12
N ASP A 98 6.86 -7.13 -1.38
CA ASP A 98 8.12 -7.81 -1.71
C ASP A 98 9.29 -7.19 -0.93
N ALA A 99 10.15 -8.06 -0.38
CA ALA A 99 11.31 -7.68 0.43
C ALA A 99 12.52 -7.39 -0.46
#